data_AF-A0A1M3EC13-F1
#
_entry.id   AF-A0A1M3EC13-F1
#
_cell.length_a   1.000
_cell.length_b   1.000
_cell.length_c   1.000
_cell.angle_alpha   90.00
_cell.angle_beta   90.00
_cell.angle_gamma   90.00
#
_symmetry.space_group_name_H-M   'P 1'
#
loop_
_entity.id
_entity.type
_entity.pdbx_description
1 polymer ?
#
loop_
_entity_poly.entity_id
_entity_poly.type
_entity_poly.pdbx_seq_one_letter_code
_entity_poly.pdbx_strand_id
1 'polypeptide(L)'
;MMWVYYRIWMDFIHRVKLQPVANRRNWKLRCMISMTLAMAFNLVLVMTILEKFVFKRYFYKIEFPYLPVRVNNVLSYLILFILPCALMNYLLIFRNDRYEKLLNKYPYYNGKLFISYFLISMFLPIILMWAGIVFSKINSA
;
A
#
# COMPACT_ATOMS: atom_id res chain seq x y z
N MET A 1 16.81 -4.24 -4.91
CA MET A 1 15.49 -3.93 -4.29
C MET A 1 14.50 -3.26 -5.26
N MET A 2 14.82 -2.11 -5.88
CA MET A 2 13.91 -1.40 -6.83
C MET A 2 13.39 -2.24 -8.00
N TRP A 3 14.14 -3.26 -8.42
CA TRP A 3 13.74 -4.14 -9.52
C TRP A 3 12.48 -4.97 -9.23
N VAL A 4 12.29 -5.44 -7.99
CA VAL A 4 11.09 -6.20 -7.59
C VAL A 4 9.87 -5.28 -7.60
N TYR A 5 10.03 -4.06 -7.08
CA TYR A 5 8.99 -3.02 -7.12
C TYR A 5 8.51 -2.76 -8.55
N TYR A 6 9.42 -2.48 -9.48
CA TYR A 6 9.04 -2.23 -10.88
C TYR A 6 8.41 -3.47 -11.53
N ARG A 7 8.89 -4.67 -11.21
CA ARG A 7 8.34 -5.91 -11.75
C ARG A 7 6.88 -6.12 -11.32
N ILE A 8 6.56 -5.94 -10.04
CA ILE A 8 5.19 -6.03 -9.52
C ILE A 8 4.29 -4.98 -10.20
N TRP A 9 4.80 -3.75 -10.33
CA TRP A 9 4.10 -2.67 -11.00
C TRP A 9 3.81 -2.94 -12.48
N MET A 10 4.79 -3.44 -13.23
CA MET A 10 4.64 -3.72 -14.65
C MET A 10 3.72 -4.91 -14.91
N ASP A 11 3.77 -5.94 -14.05
CA ASP A 11 2.85 -7.08 -14.10
C ASP A 11 1.39 -6.62 -13.86
N PHE A 12 1.19 -5.70 -12.90
CA PHE A 12 -0.12 -5.12 -12.64
C PHE A 12 -0.64 -4.29 -13.82
N ILE A 13 0.17 -3.36 -14.34
CA ILE A 13 -0.23 -2.49 -15.45
C ILE A 13 -0.54 -3.30 -16.71
N HIS A 14 0.26 -4.32 -17.04
CA HIS A 14 -0.04 -5.22 -18.15
C HIS A 14 -1.39 -5.91 -17.97
N ARG A 15 -1.64 -6.50 -16.80
CA ARG A 15 -2.91 -7.19 -16.51
C ARG A 15 -4.10 -6.25 -16.66
N VAL A 16 -4.00 -5.03 -16.14
CA VAL A 16 -5.05 -4.00 -16.21
C VAL A 16 -5.30 -3.56 -17.65
N LYS A 17 -4.25 -3.46 -18.48
CA LYS A 17 -4.35 -3.12 -19.91
C LYS A 17 -4.99 -4.22 -20.76
N LEU A 18 -4.84 -5.49 -20.37
CA LEU A 18 -5.38 -6.65 -21.09
C LEU A 18 -6.87 -6.91 -20.83
N GLN A 19 -7.49 -6.28 -19.83
CA GLN A 19 -8.90 -6.52 -19.50
C GLN A 19 -9.86 -5.76 -20.44
N PRO A 20 -10.84 -6.44 -21.07
CA PRO A 20 -11.75 -5.83 -22.05
C PRO A 20 -12.70 -4.78 -21.45
N VAL A 21 -12.99 -4.85 -20.15
CA VAL A 21 -13.84 -3.89 -19.42
C VAL A 21 -13.11 -2.57 -19.10
N ALA A 22 -11.79 -2.51 -19.29
CA ALA A 22 -10.99 -1.31 -19.04
C ALA A 22 -11.13 -0.32 -20.20
N ASN A 23 -12.31 0.29 -20.34
CA ASN A 23 -12.57 1.37 -21.27
C ASN A 23 -11.73 2.62 -20.87
N ARG A 24 -10.50 2.62 -21.38
CA ARG A 24 -9.50 3.66 -21.69
C ARG A 24 -9.20 4.84 -20.76
N ARG A 25 -10.10 5.32 -19.90
CA ARG A 25 -9.90 6.63 -19.23
C ARG A 25 -9.28 6.57 -17.82
N ASN A 26 -9.65 5.58 -17.00
CA ASN A 26 -9.33 5.60 -15.55
C ASN A 26 -8.36 4.48 -15.08
N TRP A 27 -7.72 3.76 -16.00
CA TRP A 27 -6.85 2.63 -15.64
C TRP A 27 -5.64 3.05 -14.79
N LYS A 28 -5.05 4.23 -15.06
CA LYS A 28 -3.92 4.79 -14.29
C LYS A 28 -4.32 5.00 -12.83
N LEU A 29 -5.49 5.60 -12.61
CA LEU A 29 -6.03 5.89 -11.27
C LEU A 29 -6.34 4.60 -10.51
N ARG A 30 -6.92 3.59 -11.16
CA ARG A 30 -7.14 2.27 -10.56
C ARG A 30 -5.83 1.63 -10.11
N CYS A 31 -4.80 1.66 -10.96
CA CYS A 31 -3.49 1.13 -10.59
C CYS A 31 -2.88 1.88 -9.41
N MET A 32 -2.95 3.21 -9.43
CA MET A 32 -2.46 4.07 -8.36
C MET A 32 -3.12 3.76 -7.03
N ILE A 33 -4.45 3.69 -6.98
CA ILE A 33 -5.20 3.45 -5.74
C ILE A 33 -4.86 2.06 -5.18
N SER A 34 -4.97 1.00 -5.98
CA SER A 34 -4.73 -0.35 -5.50
C SER A 34 -3.32 -0.53 -4.93
N MET A 35 -2.32 0.02 -5.63
CA MET A 35 -0.93 -0.16 -5.21
C MET A 35 -0.56 0.74 -4.03
N THR A 36 -1.12 1.94 -3.97
CA THR A 36 -0.96 2.84 -2.82
C THR A 36 -1.59 2.25 -1.58
N LEU A 37 -2.79 1.67 -1.68
CA LEU A 37 -3.45 1.02 -0.55
C LEU A 37 -2.60 -0.16 -0.04
N ALA A 38 -2.16 -1.06 -0.91
CA ALA A 38 -1.32 -2.19 -0.49
C ALA A 38 -0.03 -1.72 0.21
N MET A 39 0.61 -0.67 -0.30
CA MET A 39 1.80 -0.09 0.34
C MET A 39 1.50 0.60 1.67
N ALA A 40 0.39 1.34 1.76
CA ALA A 40 -0.03 2.00 2.98
C ALA A 40 -0.30 0.98 4.10
N PHE A 41 -1.00 -0.12 3.79
CA PHE A 41 -1.22 -1.22 4.75
C PHE A 41 0.09 -1.84 5.26
N ASN A 42 1.05 -2.07 4.37
CA ASN A 42 2.37 -2.54 4.77
C ASN A 42 3.09 -1.53 5.66
N LEU A 43 3.02 -0.23 5.34
CA LEU A 43 3.67 0.83 6.11
C LEU A 43 3.04 0.99 7.50
N VAL A 44 1.72 0.86 7.59
CA VAL A 44 0.98 0.85 8.87
C VAL A 44 1.43 -0.32 9.74
N LEU A 45 1.53 -1.52 9.17
CA LEU A 45 2.01 -2.69 9.89
C LEU A 45 3.44 -2.48 10.41
N VAL A 46 4.35 -1.99 9.56
CA VAL A 46 5.74 -1.76 9.94
C VAL A 46 5.81 -0.70 11.05
N MET A 47 5.12 0.43 10.90
CA MET A 47 5.10 1.48 11.92
C MET A 47 4.49 0.98 13.23
N THR A 48 3.39 0.23 13.18
CA THR A 48 2.78 -0.34 14.39
C THR A 48 3.75 -1.27 15.12
N ILE A 49 4.48 -2.12 14.39
CA ILE A 49 5.48 -3.00 14.99
C ILE A 49 6.63 -2.18 15.60
N LEU A 50 7.13 -1.18 14.89
CA LEU A 50 8.19 -0.30 15.37
C LEU A 50 7.78 0.46 16.63
N GLU A 51 6.62 1.11 16.62
CA GLU A 51 6.13 1.90 17.76
C GLU A 51 5.87 1.03 18.99
N LYS A 52 5.28 -0.15 18.80
CA LYS A 52 4.90 -1.02 19.91
C LYS A 52 6.08 -1.82 20.46
N PHE A 53 6.90 -2.42 19.61
CA PHE A 53 7.95 -3.36 20.03
C PHE A 53 9.34 -2.75 20.11
N VAL A 54 9.68 -1.77 19.25
CA VAL A 54 11.02 -1.18 19.21
C VAL A 54 11.09 0.06 20.09
N PHE A 55 10.23 1.05 19.84
CA PHE A 55 10.30 2.34 20.53
C PHE A 55 9.43 2.42 21.79
N LYS A 56 8.50 1.48 21.97
CA LYS A 56 7.53 1.43 23.08
C LYS A 56 6.77 2.75 23.29
N ARG A 57 6.60 3.53 22.24
CA ARG A 57 5.91 4.83 22.24
C ARG A 57 5.26 5.08 20.89
N TYR A 58 4.06 5.65 20.90
CA TYR A 58 3.39 6.13 19.70
C TYR A 58 3.83 7.56 19.40
N PHE A 59 4.51 7.76 18.28
CA PHE A 59 5.04 9.07 17.86
C PHE A 59 4.61 9.46 16.44
N TYR A 60 4.19 8.51 15.64
CA TYR A 60 3.82 8.68 14.24
C TYR A 60 2.34 9.05 14.13
N LYS A 61 1.99 10.20 14.73
CA LYS A 61 0.65 10.77 14.72
C LYS A 61 0.68 12.26 14.41
N ILE A 62 -0.34 12.71 13.69
CA ILE A 62 -0.66 14.14 13.53
C ILE A 62 -1.96 14.36 14.28
N GLU A 63 -2.07 15.46 15.02
CA GLU A 63 -3.29 15.85 15.71
C GLU A 63 -3.71 17.24 15.27
N PHE A 64 -4.93 17.35 14.77
CA PHE A 64 -5.58 18.61 14.44
C PHE A 64 -6.55 18.98 15.58
N PRO A 65 -6.22 19.98 16.42
CA PRO A 65 -6.98 20.29 17.63
C PRO A 65 -8.44 20.65 17.39
N TYR A 66 -8.74 21.19 16.20
CA TYR A 66 -10.04 21.74 15.83
C TYR A 66 -10.96 20.74 15.13
N LEU A 67 -10.53 19.49 14.93
CA LEU A 67 -11.29 18.47 14.20
C LEU A 67 -11.82 17.36 15.11
N PRO A 68 -12.99 16.76 14.80
CA PRO A 68 -13.48 15.58 15.51
C PRO A 68 -12.45 14.43 15.46
N VAL A 69 -12.32 13.67 16.54
CA VAL A 69 -11.32 12.59 16.70
C VAL A 69 -11.31 11.62 15.52
N ARG A 70 -12.50 11.21 15.03
CA ARG A 70 -12.60 10.29 13.87
C ARG A 70 -12.04 10.91 12.58
N VAL A 71 -12.36 12.18 12.34
CA VAL A 71 -11.90 12.92 11.15
C VAL A 71 -10.40 13.16 11.23
N ASN A 72 -9.90 13.54 12.41
CA ASN A 72 -8.48 13.69 12.69
C ASN A 72 -7.71 12.39 12.40
N ASN A 73 -8.18 11.25 12.90
CA ASN A 73 -7.51 9.95 12.68
C ASN A 73 -7.46 9.58 11.19
N VAL A 74 -8.54 9.79 10.46
CA VAL A 74 -8.59 9.51 9.01
C VAL A 74 -7.66 10.43 8.23
N LEU A 75 -7.63 11.73 8.55
CA LEU A 75 -6.73 12.69 7.91
C LEU A 75 -5.27 12.40 8.20
N SER A 76 -4.94 12.10 9.46
CA SER A 76 -3.59 11.72 9.85
C SER A 76 -3.15 10.45 9.13
N TYR A 77 -4.05 9.47 8.99
CA TYR A 77 -3.78 8.28 8.18
C TYR A 77 -3.51 8.61 6.71
N LEU A 78 -4.36 9.44 6.12
CA LEU A 78 -4.21 9.86 4.73
C LEU A 78 -2.87 10.58 4.48
N ILE A 79 -2.50 11.49 5.37
CA ILE A 79 -1.29 12.30 5.22
C ILE A 79 -0.03 11.48 5.50
N LEU A 80 -0.02 10.66 6.55
CA LEU A 80 1.17 9.96 7.01
C LEU A 80 1.47 8.65 6.27
N PHE A 81 0.44 7.99 5.73
CA PHE A 81 0.57 6.66 5.11
C PHE A 81 0.18 6.68 3.63
N ILE A 82 -0.99 7.22 3.28
CA ILE A 82 -1.46 7.18 1.89
C ILE A 82 -0.67 8.15 1.00
N LEU A 83 -0.52 9.41 1.42
CA LEU A 83 0.11 10.47 0.64
C LEU A 83 1.57 10.15 0.26
N PRO A 84 2.47 9.75 1.18
CA PRO A 84 3.84 9.42 0.79
C PRO A 84 3.92 8.21 -0.16
N CYS A 85 3.08 7.20 0.05
CA CYS A 85 3.00 6.05 -0.86
C CYS A 85 2.48 6.46 -2.24
N ALA A 86 1.43 7.28 -2.30
CA ALA A 86 0.87 7.79 -3.55
C ALA A 86 1.90 8.65 -4.30
N LEU A 87 2.57 9.56 -3.60
CA LEU A 87 3.60 10.43 -4.17
C LEU A 87 4.74 9.59 -4.75
N MET A 88 5.25 8.62 -3.98
CA MET A 88 6.31 7.72 -4.43
C MET A 88 5.88 6.94 -5.69
N ASN A 89 4.67 6.37 -5.68
CA ASN A 89 4.12 5.63 -6.82
C ASN A 89 3.98 6.52 -8.06
N TYR A 90 3.50 7.74 -7.90
CA TYR A 90 3.39 8.70 -8.99
C TYR A 90 4.77 9.05 -9.57
N LEU A 91 5.73 9.44 -8.71
CA LEU A 91 7.06 9.87 -9.11
C LEU A 91 7.88 8.76 -9.80
N LEU A 92 7.75 7.52 -9.32
CA LEU A 92 8.53 6.40 -9.83
C LEU A 92 7.94 5.75 -11.08
N ILE A 93 6.62 5.76 -11.23
CA ILE A 93 5.92 5.00 -12.28
C ILE A 93 5.31 5.91 -13.35
N PHE A 94 4.52 6.91 -12.93
CA PHE A 94 3.67 7.67 -13.86
C PHE A 94 4.27 8.99 -14.32
N ARG A 95 5.23 9.57 -13.58
CA ARG A 95 5.91 10.81 -13.98
C ARG A 95 6.49 10.67 -15.39
N ASN A 96 6.15 11.62 -16.27
CA ASN A 96 6.61 11.67 -17.67
C ASN A 96 6.37 10.35 -18.44
N ASP A 97 5.25 9.66 -18.14
CA ASP A 97 4.86 8.38 -18.75
C ASP A 97 5.99 7.31 -18.71
N ARG A 98 6.83 7.35 -17.67
CA ARG A 98 7.94 6.39 -17.46
C ARG A 98 7.49 4.93 -17.50
N TYR A 99 6.25 4.65 -17.13
CA TYR A 99 5.67 3.31 -17.19
C TYR A 99 5.78 2.71 -18.59
N GLU A 100 5.76 3.49 -19.68
CA GLU A 100 5.84 2.95 -21.05
C GLU A 100 7.21 2.32 -21.32
N LYS A 101 8.27 3.02 -20.92
CA LYS A 101 9.65 2.49 -20.99
C LYS A 101 9.83 1.27 -20.09
N LEU A 102 9.19 1.26 -18.93
CA LEU A 102 9.25 0.14 -17.99
C LEU A 102 8.48 -1.08 -18.50
N LEU A 103 7.34 -0.90 -19.15
CA LEU A 103 6.55 -2.01 -19.71
C LEU A 103 7.35 -2.80 -20.76
N ASN A 104 8.14 -2.11 -21.58
CA ASN A 104 8.99 -2.75 -22.59
C ASN A 104 10.20 -3.47 -21.98
N LYS A 105 10.58 -3.13 -20.73
CA LYS A 105 11.77 -3.65 -20.05
C LYS A 105 11.49 -4.88 -19.18
N TYR A 106 10.29 -4.99 -18.62
CA TYR A 106 9.95 -6.04 -17.66
C TYR A 106 8.99 -7.06 -18.28
N PRO A 107 9.29 -8.37 -18.16
CA PRO A 107 8.41 -9.40 -18.68
C PRO A 107 7.07 -9.44 -17.91
N TYR A 108 6.02 -9.84 -18.62
CA TYR A 108 4.69 -10.02 -18.05
C TYR A 108 4.57 -11.40 -17.39
N TYR A 109 4.07 -11.45 -16.15
CA TYR A 109 3.93 -12.67 -15.34
C TYR A 109 2.45 -13.05 -15.13
N ASN A 110 1.61 -12.74 -16.11
CA ASN A 110 0.17 -13.01 -16.08
C ASN A 110 -0.57 -12.38 -14.90
N GLY A 111 -0.04 -11.29 -14.32
CA GLY A 111 -0.64 -10.62 -13.18
C GLY A 111 -0.49 -11.35 -11.84
N LYS A 112 0.14 -12.53 -11.82
CA LYS A 112 0.26 -13.37 -10.61
C LYS A 112 1.12 -12.70 -9.53
N LEU A 113 2.16 -11.97 -9.92
CA LEU A 113 3.06 -11.31 -8.98
C LEU A 113 2.37 -10.16 -8.26
N PHE A 114 1.57 -9.39 -8.98
CA PHE A 114 0.77 -8.34 -8.36
C PHE A 114 -0.29 -8.92 -7.43
N ILE A 115 -1.02 -9.95 -7.87
CA ILE A 115 -2.08 -10.55 -7.06
C ILE A 115 -1.51 -11.12 -5.76
N SER A 116 -0.42 -11.89 -5.82
CA SER A 116 0.21 -12.44 -4.62
C SER A 116 0.68 -11.34 -3.68
N TYR A 117 1.38 -10.32 -4.20
CA TYR A 117 1.80 -9.17 -3.40
C TYR A 117 0.63 -8.45 -2.73
N PHE A 118 -0.43 -8.16 -3.50
CA PHE A 118 -1.59 -7.43 -3.01
C PHE A 118 -2.33 -8.22 -1.92
N LEU A 119 -2.57 -9.51 -2.15
CA LEU A 119 -3.22 -10.37 -1.17
C LEU A 119 -2.38 -10.47 0.11
N ILE A 120 -1.08 -10.74 -0.01
CA ILE A 120 -0.19 -10.82 1.16
C ILE A 120 -0.21 -9.50 1.94
N SER A 121 -0.09 -8.36 1.24
CA SER A 121 -0.06 -7.03 1.86
C SER A 121 -1.36 -6.68 2.57
N MET A 122 -2.50 -7.19 2.10
CA MET A 122 -3.81 -6.95 2.71
C MET A 122 -4.10 -7.93 3.86
N PHE A 123 -3.79 -9.22 3.69
CA PHE A 123 -4.12 -10.26 4.68
C PHE A 123 -3.12 -10.31 5.83
N LEU A 124 -1.83 -10.08 5.58
CA LEU A 124 -0.79 -10.17 6.62
C LEU A 124 -1.06 -9.22 7.80
N PRO A 125 -1.38 -7.92 7.61
CA PRO A 125 -1.72 -7.03 8.71
C PRO A 125 -2.94 -7.48 9.50
N ILE A 126 -3.97 -7.97 8.80
CA ILE A 126 -5.21 -8.43 9.43
C ILE A 126 -4.91 -9.66 10.31
N ILE A 127 -4.23 -10.66 9.78
CA ILE A 127 -3.89 -11.90 10.51
C ILE A 127 -3.04 -11.59 11.75
N LEU A 128 -2.04 -10.72 11.61
CA LEU A 128 -1.18 -10.35 12.75
C LEU A 128 -1.93 -9.55 13.81
N MET A 129 -2.84 -8.66 13.41
CA MET A 129 -3.68 -7.93 14.35
C MET A 129 -4.58 -8.88 15.15
N TRP A 130 -5.24 -9.83 14.48
CA TRP A 130 -6.05 -10.86 15.14
C TRP A 130 -5.22 -11.72 16.09
N ALA A 131 -4.05 -12.20 15.66
CA ALA A 131 -3.15 -12.97 16.51
C ALA A 131 -2.76 -12.16 17.77
N GLY A 132 -2.39 -10.89 17.60
CA GLY A 132 -2.05 -10.02 18.73
C GLY A 132 -3.19 -9.82 19.73
N ILE A 133 -4.44 -9.71 19.26
CA ILE A 133 -5.63 -9.60 20.13
C ILE A 133 -5.85 -10.91 20.90
N VAL A 134 -5.75 -12.07 20.23
CA VAL A 134 -5.92 -13.38 20.86
C VAL A 134 -4.84 -13.63 21.92
N PHE A 135 -3.56 -13.39 21.61
CA PHE A 135 -2.47 -13.54 22.58
C PHE A 135 -2.60 -12.59 23.78
N SER A 136 -3.02 -11.35 23.55
CA SER A 136 -3.27 -10.40 24.64
C SER A 136 -4.36 -10.91 25.58
N LYS A 137 -5.46 -11.46 25.03
CA LYS A 137 -6.57 -11.97 25.83
C LYS A 137 -6.18 -13.21 26.64
N ILE A 138 -5.31 -14.07 26.10
CA ILE A 138 -4.81 -15.26 26.80
C ILE A 138 -3.87 -14.88 27.95
N ASN A 139 -2.96 -13.93 27.78
CA ASN A 139 -2.03 -13.51 28.84
C ASN A 139 -2.67 -12.61 29.92
N SER A 140 -3.93 -12.19 29.73
CA SER A 140 -4.67 -11.36 30.69
C SER A 140 -5.66 -12.18 31.54
N ALA A 141 -5.70 -13.49 31.36
CA ALA A 141 -6.50 -14.46 32.12
C ALA A 141 -5.58 -15.33 32.97
#